data_AF-A0A8T3AMI7-F1
#
_entry.id   AF-A0A8T3AMI7-F1
#
_cell.length_a   1.000
_cell.length_b   1.000
_cell.length_c   1.000
_cell.angle_alpha   90.00
_cell.angle_beta   90.00
_cell.angle_gamma   90.00
#
_symmetry.space_group_name_H-M   'P 1'
#
loop_
_entity.id
_entity.type
_entity.pdbx_description
1 polymer ?
#
loop_
_entity_poly.entity_id
_entity_poly.type
_entity_poly.pdbx_seq_one_letter_code
_entity_poly.pdbx_strand_id
1 'polypeptide(L)' 'MFNMSHWSSIMTCQLNLKNYLHRIGHSGRFGRKGVAINFITNDDERMLVDIQRFYNVIIEELSSNVADLL' A
#
# COMPACT_ATOMS: atom_id res chain seq x y z
N MET A 1 1.58 13.60 35.30
CA MET A 1 1.39 14.41 34.08
C MET A 1 2.41 13.93 33.06
N PHE A 2 1.99 13.06 32.14
CA PHE A 2 2.87 12.50 31.11
C PHE A 2 3.03 13.51 29.97
N ASN A 3 4.27 13.83 29.64
CA ASN A 3 4.66 14.90 28.73
C ASN A 3 4.23 14.58 27.29
N MET A 4 3.36 15.41 26.70
CA MET A 4 2.80 15.23 25.35
C MET A 4 3.79 15.53 24.22
N SER A 5 5.02 15.99 24.52
CA SER A 5 6.03 16.31 23.50
C SER A 5 6.72 15.09 22.87
N HIS A 6 6.70 13.92 23.52
CA HIS A 6 7.28 12.69 22.97
C HIS A 6 6.37 12.01 21.92
N TRP A 7 5.08 12.36 21.89
CA TRP A 7 4.08 11.76 21.01
C TRP A 7 4.01 12.40 19.61
N SER A 8 4.66 13.56 19.42
CA SER A 8 4.73 14.23 18.10
C SER A 8 5.51 13.40 17.06
N SER A 9 6.46 12.57 17.51
CA SER A 9 7.27 11.72 16.62
C SER A 9 6.61 10.39 16.26
N ILE A 10 5.61 9.94 17.02
CA ILE A 10 4.89 8.67 16.78
C ILE A 10 3.73 8.88 15.80
N MET A 11 3.29 10.13 15.60
CA MET A 11 2.08 10.46 14.83
C MET A 11 2.37 11.25 13.55
N THR A 12 3.54 11.06 12.95
CA THR A 12 3.78 11.42 11.54
C THR A 12 3.80 10.15 10.69
N CYS A 13 2.66 9.47 10.59
CA CYS A 13 2.43 8.51 9.49
C CYS A 13 2.19 9.29 8.20
N GLN A 14 3.24 9.96 7.76
CA GLN A 14 3.27 10.83 6.59
C GLN A 14 2.91 10.01 5.35
N LEU A 15 1.88 10.42 4.60
CA LEU A 15 1.48 9.82 3.33
C LEU A 15 2.69 9.74 2.38
N ASN A 16 3.37 8.61 2.39
CA ASN A 16 4.58 8.34 1.62
C ASN A 16 4.53 6.88 1.14
N LEU A 17 5.36 6.51 0.16
CA LEU A 17 5.47 5.13 -0.35
C LEU A 17 5.57 4.06 0.75
N LYS A 18 6.22 4.41 1.87
CA LYS A 18 6.31 3.56 3.07
C LYS A 18 4.94 3.18 3.65
N ASN A 19 3.96 4.09 3.63
CA ASN A 19 2.59 3.81 4.08
C ASN A 19 1.87 2.87 3.10
N TYR A 20 2.13 2.97 1.79
CA TYR A 20 1.54 2.05 0.82
C TYR A 20 1.97 0.60 1.10
N LEU A 21 3.27 0.37 1.33
CA LEU A 21 3.79 -0.94 1.71
C LEU A 21 3.19 -1.44 3.04
N HIS A 22 3.05 -0.55 4.03
CA HIS A 22 2.41 -0.92 5.31
C HIS A 22 0.95 -1.35 5.11
N ARG A 23 0.20 -0.65 4.25
CA ARG A 23 -1.20 -0.96 3.94
C ARG A 23 -1.37 -2.32 3.26
N ILE A 24 -0.56 -2.62 2.24
CA ILE A 24 -0.62 -3.94 1.56
C ILE A 24 0.05 -5.06 2.38
N GLY A 25 0.89 -4.71 3.36
CA GLY A 25 1.58 -5.65 4.23
C GLY A 25 0.68 -6.32 5.27
N HIS A 26 -0.60 -5.94 5.38
CA HIS A 26 -1.55 -6.57 6.30
C HIS A 26 -2.16 -7.87 5.77
N SER A 27 -2.12 -8.13 4.46
CA SER A 27 -2.79 -9.28 3.82
C SER A 27 -2.03 -10.60 3.95
N GLY A 28 -0.79 -10.60 4.48
CA GLY A 28 0.07 -11.78 4.57
C GLY A 28 0.39 -12.20 6.01
N ARG A 29 -0.53 -12.87 6.70
CA ARG A 29 -0.21 -13.59 7.95
C ARG A 29 0.22 -15.03 7.61
N PHE A 30 1.38 -15.45 8.12
CA PHE A 30 1.94 -16.81 7.97
C PHE A 30 2.40 -17.22 6.55
N GLY A 31 3.02 -16.31 5.79
CA GLY A 31 3.71 -16.68 4.53
C GLY A 31 2.78 -17.15 3.40
N ARG A 32 1.46 -16.91 3.53
CA ARG A 32 0.50 -17.15 2.46
C ARG A 32 0.55 -15.99 1.46
N LYS A 33 0.40 -16.32 0.17
CA LYS A 33 0.24 -15.33 -0.89
C LYS A 33 -1.06 -14.57 -0.65
N GLY A 34 -0.95 -13.28 -0.35
CA GLY A 34 -2.09 -12.37 -0.22
C GLY A 34 -2.22 -11.54 -1.47
N VAL A 35 -3.45 -11.20 -1.83
CA VAL A 35 -3.73 -10.32 -2.98
C VAL A 35 -4.21 -8.97 -2.48
N ALA A 36 -3.70 -7.90 -3.08
CA ALA A 36 -4.11 -6.53 -2.81
C ALA A 36 -4.76 -5.95 -4.08
N ILE A 37 -5.96 -5.39 -3.93
CA ILE A 37 -6.69 -4.72 -5.02
C ILE A 37 -6.62 -3.22 -4.76
N ASN A 38 -6.13 -2.48 -5.74
CA ASN A 38 -6.04 -1.02 -5.68
C ASN A 38 -7.19 -0.40 -6.45
N PHE A 39 -7.90 0.54 -5.82
CA PHE A 39 -8.84 1.42 -6.50
C PHE A 39 -8.10 2.69 -6.88
N ILE A 40 -8.05 2.99 -8.17
CA ILE A 40 -7.39 4.18 -8.71
C ILE A 40 -8.38 5.04 -9.46
N THR A 41 -8.18 6.35 -9.38
CA THR A 41 -8.80 7.32 -10.28
C THR A 41 -7.76 7.86 -11.27
N ASN A 42 -8.19 8.57 -12.31
CA ASN A 42 -7.27 9.12 -13.32
C ASN A 42 -6.20 10.05 -12.73
N ASP A 43 -6.51 10.74 -11.63
CA ASP A 43 -5.57 11.62 -10.94
C ASP A 43 -4.47 10.84 -10.19
N ASP A 44 -4.76 9.59 -9.80
CA ASP A 44 -3.87 8.72 -9.03
C ASP A 44 -2.93 7.88 -9.90
N GLU A 45 -3.11 7.85 -11.23
CA GLU A 45 -2.26 7.06 -12.14
C GLU A 45 -0.78 7.40 -11.99
N ARG A 46 -0.46 8.68 -11.80
CA ARG A 46 0.92 9.14 -11.61
C ARG A 46 1.55 8.53 -10.36
N MET A 47 0.79 8.50 -9.26
CA MET A 47 1.24 7.90 -8.01
C MET A 47 1.47 6.39 -8.17
N LEU A 48 0.60 5.70 -8.90
CA LEU A 48 0.75 4.27 -9.17
C LEU A 48 1.99 3.98 -10.03
N VAL A 49 2.28 4.81 -11.04
CA VAL A 49 3.52 4.70 -11.83
C VAL A 49 4.77 4.93 -10.96
N ASP A 50 4.73 5.91 -10.07
CA ASP A 50 5.85 6.19 -9.15
C ASP A 50 6.10 5.02 -8.18
N ILE A 51 5.04 4.40 -7.67
CA ILE A 51 5.12 3.20 -6.82
C ILE A 51 5.74 2.02 -7.59
N GLN A 52 5.27 1.75 -8.81
CA GLN A 52 5.80 0.68 -9.66
C GLN A 52 7.29 0.88 -9.95
N ARG A 53 7.70 2.10 -10.29
CA ARG A 53 9.10 2.45 -10.55
C ARG A 53 9.97 2.34 -9.31
N PHE A 54 9.49 2.82 -8.17
CA PHE A 54 10.26 2.82 -6.92
C PHE A 54 10.52 1.41 -6.38
N TYR A 55 9.50 0.54 -6.42
CA TYR A 55 9.62 -0.84 -5.95
C TYR A 55 10.02 -1.83 -7.05
N ASN A 56 10.14 -1.36 -8.30
CA ASN A 56 10.43 -2.17 -9.49
C ASN A 56 9.49 -3.37 -9.61
N VAL A 57 8.19 -3.12 -9.43
CA VAL A 57 7.11 -4.10 -9.54
C VAL A 57 6.13 -3.70 -10.63
N ILE A 58 5.44 -4.69 -11.21
CA ILE A 58 4.36 -4.48 -12.16
C ILE A 58 3.04 -4.67 -11.41
N ILE A 59 2.18 -3.65 -11.43
CA ILE A 59 0.81 -3.74 -10.91
C ILE A 59 -0.09 -3.94 -12.12
N GLU A 60 -0.62 -5.15 -12.28
CA GLU A 60 -1.50 -5.51 -13.38
C GLU A 60 -2.95 -5.12 -13.07
N GLU A 61 -3.72 -4.85 -14.13
CA GLU A 61 -5.15 -4.63 -14.01
C GLU A 61 -5.87 -5.91 -13.58
N LEU A 62 -6.99 -5.75 -12.87
CA LEU A 62 -7.79 -6.88 -12.45
C LEU A 62 -8.39 -7.56 -13.69
N SER A 63 -8.16 -8.87 -13.84
CA SER A 63 -8.80 -9.64 -14.90
C SER A 63 -10.33 -9.64 -14.72
N SER A 64 -11.07 -9.83 -15.80
CA SER A 64 -12.54 -9.97 -15.76
C SER A 64 -13.02 -11.12 -14.88
N ASN A 65 -12.14 -12.08 -14.53
CA ASN A 65 -12.44 -13.22 -13.68
C ASN A 65 -11.70 -13.12 -12.35
N VAL A 66 -12.37 -12.58 -11.33
CA VAL A 66 -11.82 -12.49 -9.95
C VAL A 66 -11.56 -13.87 -9.33
N ALA A 67 -12.18 -14.94 -9.87
CA ALA A 67 -12.02 -16.31 -9.40
C ALA A 67 -10.59 -16.86 -9.60
N ASP A 68 -9.83 -16.35 -10.57
CA ASP A 68 -8.46 -16.78 -10.84
C ASP A 68 -7.45 -16.21 -9.82
N LEU A 69 -7.91 -15.37 -8.89
CA LEU A 69 -7.12 -14.65 -7.90
C LEU A 69 -7.07 -15.34 -6.52
N LEU A 70 -7.84 -16.43 -6.32
CA LEU A 70 -8.00 -17.19 -5.07
C LEU A 70 -7.40 -18.59 -5.18
#